data_AF-A0A925SH11-F1
#
_entry.id   AF-A0A925SH11-F1
#
_cell.length_a   1.000
_cell.length_b   1.000
_cell.length_c   1.000
_cell.angle_alpha   90.00
_cell.angle_beta   90.00
_cell.angle_gamma   90.00
#
_symmetry.space_group_name_H-M   'P 1'
#
loop_
_entity.id
_entity.type
_entity.pdbx_description
1 polymer ?
#
loop_
_entity_poly.entity_id
_entity_poly.type
_entity_poly.pdbx_seq_one_letter_code
_entity_poly.pdbx_strand_id
1 'polypeptide(L)' 'NSLNTVGYKELFMYFDGTCTLDEAVDLIKRSSRKYARKQLTWFRKDPDIHWFEPGQVPEIIAFTTEQLKMG' A
#
# COMPACT_ATOMS: atom_id res chain seq x y z
N ASN A 1 4.75 5.45 -18.06
CA ASN A 1 3.68 6.36 -17.59
C ASN A 1 3.61 6.41 -16.07
N SER A 2 4.41 7.30 -15.45
CA SER A 2 4.50 7.53 -13.99
C SER A 2 3.32 8.34 -13.41
N LEU A 3 2.55 9.01 -14.27
CA LEU A 3 1.42 9.90 -13.91
C LEU A 3 0.14 9.16 -13.48
N ASN A 4 0.12 7.82 -13.60
CA ASN A 4 -1.03 6.99 -13.19
C ASN A 4 -0.93 6.46 -11.75
N THR A 5 0.02 6.98 -10.97
CA THR A 5 0.18 6.62 -9.56
C THR A 5 -0.93 7.27 -8.73
N VAL A 6 -1.44 6.53 -7.74
CA VAL A 6 -2.40 7.07 -6.75
C VAL A 6 -1.81 8.34 -6.13
N GLY A 7 -2.61 9.40 -6.04
CA GLY A 7 -2.14 10.71 -5.58
C GLY A 7 -1.95 11.66 -6.75
N TYR A 8 -1.10 11.30 -7.71
CA TYR A 8 -0.74 12.17 -8.82
C TYR A 8 -1.91 12.42 -9.76
N LYS A 9 -2.61 11.35 -10.16
CA LYS A 9 -3.77 11.48 -11.06
C LYS A 9 -4.86 12.38 -10.48
N GLU A 10 -5.17 12.20 -9.20
CA GLU A 10 -6.19 12.98 -8.49
C GLU A 10 -5.76 14.44 -8.32
N LEU A 11 -4.48 14.71 -8.06
CA LEU A 11 -3.97 16.09 -7.98
C LEU A 11 -3.96 16.79 -9.34
N PHE A 12 -3.65 16.09 -10.44
CA PHE A 12 -3.78 16.66 -11.77
C PHE A 12 -5.22 17.06 -12.09
N MET A 13 -6.22 16.26 -11.68
CA MET A 13 -7.63 16.64 -11.83
C MET A 13 -7.97 17.97 -11.12
N TYR A 14 -7.39 18.21 -9.95
CA TYR A 14 -7.50 19.49 -9.24
C TYR A 14 -6.80 20.62 -10.00
N PHE A 15 -5.56 20.41 -10.45
CA PHE A 15 -4.81 21.42 -11.21
C PHE A 15 -5.46 21.77 -12.56
N ASP A 16 -6.14 20.81 -13.18
CA ASP A 16 -6.91 20.99 -14.41
C ASP A 16 -8.29 21.64 -14.16
N GLY A 17 -8.62 21.95 -12.90
CA GLY A 17 -9.89 22.58 -12.51
C GLY A 17 -11.11 21.67 -12.62
N THR A 18 -10.91 20.35 -12.73
CA THR A 18 -11.99 19.37 -12.94
C THR A 18 -12.60 18.84 -11.64
N CYS A 19 -11.95 19.07 -10.50
CA CYS A 19 -12.52 18.85 -9.17
C CYS A 19 -11.94 19.84 -8.16
N THR A 20 -12.56 19.95 -6.99
CA THR A 20 -12.02 20.68 -5.85
C THR A 20 -10.86 19.93 -5.19
N LEU A 21 -10.09 20.63 -4.36
CA LEU A 21 -9.00 20.01 -3.60
C LEU A 21 -9.52 18.95 -2.62
N ASP A 22 -10.66 19.21 -1.96
CA ASP A 22 -11.26 18.26 -1.01
C ASP A 22 -11.72 16.98 -1.71
N GLU A 23 -12.35 17.10 -2.88
CA GLU A 23 -12.73 15.95 -3.71
C GLU A 23 -11.49 15.16 -4.16
N ALA A 24 -10.42 15.84 -4.57
CA ALA A 24 -9.16 15.19 -4.92
C ALA A 24 -8.58 14.42 -3.72
N VAL A 25 -8.54 15.02 -2.53
CA VAL A 25 -8.07 14.36 -1.31
C VAL A 25 -8.90 13.12 -0.97
N ASP A 26 -10.22 13.19 -1.10
CA ASP A 26 -11.09 12.04 -0.83
C ASP A 26 -10.96 10.93 -1.89
N LEU A 27 -10.75 11.31 -3.16
CA LEU A 27 -10.36 10.37 -4.21
C LEU A 27 -9.05 9.65 -3.86
N ILE A 28 -8.01 10.38 -3.43
CA ILE A 28 -6.71 9.81 -3.05
C ILE A 28 -6.86 8.80 -1.93
N LYS A 29 -7.59 9.15 -0.86
CA LYS A 29 -7.85 8.25 0.28
C LYS A 29 -8.54 6.95 -0.20
N ARG A 30 -9.56 7.08 -1.06
CA ARG A 30 -10.31 5.93 -1.60
C ARG A 30 -9.43 5.05 -2.50
N SER A 31 -8.69 5.66 -3.42
CA SER A 31 -7.75 4.97 -4.33
C SER A 31 -6.67 4.23 -3.53
N SER A 32 -6.11 4.87 -2.50
CA SER A 32 -5.11 4.27 -1.60
C SER A 32 -5.65 3.03 -0.89
N ARG A 33 -6.87 3.11 -0.32
CA ARG A 33 -7.53 1.95 0.31
C ARG A 33 -7.79 0.82 -0.69
N LYS A 34 -8.21 1.14 -1.92
CA LYS A 34 -8.44 0.13 -2.97
C LYS A 34 -7.13 -0.54 -3.36
N TYR A 35 -6.05 0.22 -3.47
CA TYR A 35 -4.72 -0.30 -3.79
C TYR A 35 -4.19 -1.21 -2.68
N ALA A 36 -4.24 -0.77 -1.41
CA ALA A 36 -3.86 -1.59 -0.26
C ALA A 36 -4.63 -2.92 -0.19
N ARG A 37 -5.95 -2.90 -0.41
CA ARG A 37 -6.76 -4.12 -0.47
C ARG A 37 -6.30 -5.07 -1.58
N LYS A 38 -5.98 -4.55 -2.77
CA LYS A 38 -5.44 -5.37 -3.85
C LYS A 38 -4.10 -6.00 -3.46
N GLN A 39 -3.19 -5.23 -2.87
CA GLN A 39 -1.90 -5.76 -2.38
C GLN A 39 -2.13 -6.91 -1.40
N LEU A 40 -2.99 -6.74 -0.40
CA LEU A 40 -3.35 -7.80 0.54
C LEU A 40 -3.95 -9.04 -0.16
N THR A 41 -4.84 -8.86 -1.13
CA THR A 41 -5.40 -9.97 -1.91
C THR A 41 -4.33 -10.72 -2.70
N TRP A 42 -3.35 -10.02 -3.27
CA TRP A 42 -2.23 -10.65 -3.97
C TRP A 42 -1.33 -11.42 -3.01
N PHE A 43 -0.90 -10.81 -1.92
CA PHE A 43 -0.03 -11.45 -0.93
C PHE A 43 -0.70 -12.65 -0.25
N ARG A 44 -2.01 -12.63 -0.01
CA ARG A 44 -2.73 -13.78 0.60
C ARG A 44 -2.72 -15.05 -0.24
N LYS A 45 -2.38 -14.95 -1.52
CA LYS A 45 -2.30 -16.13 -2.42
C LYS A 45 -0.93 -16.81 -2.36
N ASP A 46 0.06 -16.16 -1.76
CA ASP A 46 1.41 -16.66 -1.65
C ASP A 46 1.56 -17.36 -0.28
N PRO A 47 1.73 -18.70 -0.25
CA PRO A 47 1.84 -19.45 0.99
C PRO A 47 3.18 -19.23 1.71
N ASP A 48 4.20 -18.69 1.03
CA ASP A 48 5.52 -18.45 1.62
C ASP A 48 5.57 -17.14 2.42
N ILE A 49 4.53 -16.30 2.31
CA ILE A 49 4.43 -15.04 3.06
C ILE A 49 4.02 -15.29 4.50
N HIS A 50 4.92 -14.93 5.42
CA HIS A 50 4.62 -14.87 6.85
C HIS A 50 4.03 -13.51 7.23
N TRP A 51 2.87 -13.53 7.91
CA TRP A 51 2.13 -12.31 8.28
C TRP A 51 2.41 -11.90 9.72
N PHE A 52 2.57 -10.59 9.94
CA PHE A 52 2.71 -9.99 11.26
C PHE A 52 1.81 -8.76 11.36
N GLU A 53 1.28 -8.50 12.55
CA GLU A 53 0.69 -7.22 12.89
C GLU A 53 1.79 -6.16 13.10
N PRO A 54 1.56 -4.87 12.79
CA PRO A 54 2.60 -3.84 12.84
C PRO A 54 3.31 -3.68 14.20
N GLY A 55 2.67 -4.09 15.29
CA GLY A 55 3.23 -4.03 16.64
C GLY A 55 4.13 -5.20 17.02
N GLN A 56 4.18 -6.28 16.23
CA GLN A 56 4.93 -7.51 16.53
C GLN A 56 6.42 -7.41 16.17
N VAL A 57 7.05 -6.29 16.55
CA VAL A 57 8.44 -6.00 16.20
C VAL A 57 9.41 -7.08 16.72
N PRO A 58 9.31 -7.57 17.98
CA PRO A 58 10.19 -8.64 18.46
C PRO A 58 10.10 -9.93 17.62
N GLU A 59 8.89 -10.32 17.24
CA GLU A 59 8.62 -11.53 16.46
C GLU A 59 9.13 -11.39 15.01
N ILE A 60 8.96 -10.22 14.40
CA ILE A 60 9.51 -9.92 13.06
C ILE A 60 11.04 -10.05 13.08
N ILE A 61 11.71 -9.50 14.10
CA ILE A 61 13.17 -9.59 14.25
C ILE A 61 13.61 -11.05 14.45
N ALA A 62 12.91 -11.80 15.30
CA ALA A 62 13.23 -13.20 15.56
C ALA A 62 13.10 -14.05 14.29
N PHE A 63 11.98 -13.91 13.57
CA PHE A 63 11.73 -14.62 12.31
C PHE A 63 12.79 -14.32 11.26
N THR A 64 13.09 -13.04 11.01
CA THR A 64 14.10 -12.65 10.03
C THR A 64 15.50 -13.14 10.39
N THR A 65 15.85 -13.15 11.68
CA THR A 65 17.13 -13.69 12.17
C THR A 65 17.23 -15.20 11.97
N GLU A 66 16.15 -15.95 12.18
CA GLU A 66 16.11 -17.39 11.95
C GLU A 66 16.29 -17.73 10.47
N GLN A 67 15.56 -17.04 9.59
CA GLN A 67 15.67 -17.23 8.14
C GLN A 67 17.09 -16.98 7.61
N LEU A 68 17.80 -15.97 8.14
CA LEU A 68 19.19 -15.67 7.76
C LEU A 68 20.20 -16.73 8.22
N LYS A 69 19.90 -17.50 9.27
CA LYS A 69 20.78 -18.57 9.77
C LYS A 69 20.60 -19.88 9.00
N MET A 70 19.47 -20.04 8.33
CA MET A 70 19.10 -21.25 7.59
C MET A 70 19.52 -21.21 6.11
N GLY A 71 19.93 -20.04 5.60
CA GLY A 71 20.47 -19.86 4.25
C GLY A 71 21.97 -19.69 4.24
#